data_AF-A0A6B1BTT6-F1
#
_entry.id   AF-A0A6B1BTT6-F1
#
_cell.length_a   1.000
_cell.length_b   1.000
_cell.length_c   1.000
_cell.angle_alpha   90.00
_cell.angle_beta   90.00
_cell.angle_gamma   90.00
#
_symmetry.space_group_name_H-M   'P 1'
#
loop_
_entity.id
_entity.type
_entity.pdbx_description
1 polymer ?
#
loop_
_entity_poly.entity_id
_entity_poly.type
_entity_poly.pdbx_seq_one_letter_code
_entity_poly.pdbx_strand_id
1 'polypeptide(L)'
;MRIIFWIFMGCAITSHAFGEDPIQQRLDQLYAEYEAIIANPTVKKYVELDGKLRAFLSEELPKFDDLFKIEKHEDYYKYDNDRTRALGIETSKYAGGTYSQALVYSEKFLLQAHEIDPHSKYREYTLFSQILGVRSYHGLGEMPNIKVAYQYTRAFPKGPFIADVYRIIASFHMDLFGVVRRLSEGKEKDFLYDCYKPYVERRPYEEQMAQNKRIAIRYLAKYKKALGPGAQLPWWYNMALDDLKTGNVNTMNFCAD
;
A
#
# COMPACT_ATOMS: atom_id res chain seq x y z
N MET A 1 44.30 67.52 -9.94
CA MET A 1 43.84 66.25 -9.34
C MET A 1 42.34 66.16 -9.56
N ARG A 2 41.86 65.29 -10.46
CA ARG A 2 40.43 65.06 -10.72
C ARG A 2 40.11 63.64 -10.25
N ILE A 3 39.24 63.51 -9.26
CA ILE A 3 38.78 62.23 -8.71
C ILE A 3 37.51 61.84 -9.48
N ILE A 4 37.56 60.71 -10.17
CA ILE A 4 36.43 60.13 -10.92
C ILE A 4 35.65 59.23 -9.95
N PHE A 5 34.41 59.60 -9.66
CA PHE A 5 33.46 58.78 -8.92
C PHE A 5 32.81 57.76 -9.88
N TRP A 6 33.06 56.48 -9.66
CA TRP A 6 32.33 55.39 -10.32
C TRP A 6 31.04 55.11 -9.54
N ILE A 7 29.89 55.34 -10.17
CA ILE A 7 28.58 54.91 -9.67
C ILE A 7 28.44 53.43 -10.03
N PHE A 8 28.52 52.56 -9.02
CA PHE A 8 28.12 51.16 -9.16
C PHE A 8 26.59 51.10 -9.26
N MET A 9 26.11 50.93 -10.49
CA MET A 9 24.72 50.64 -10.79
C MET A 9 24.42 49.22 -10.30
N GLY A 10 23.82 49.13 -9.11
CA GLY A 10 23.35 47.88 -8.53
C GLY A 10 22.33 47.23 -9.44
N CYS A 11 22.74 46.15 -10.11
CA CYS A 11 21.83 45.26 -10.80
C CYS A 11 21.00 44.57 -9.71
N ALA A 12 19.78 45.06 -9.48
CA ALA A 12 18.77 44.34 -8.73
C ALA A 12 18.42 43.09 -9.53
N ILE A 13 19.14 42.01 -9.27
CA ILE A 13 18.73 40.66 -9.67
C ILE A 13 17.45 40.42 -8.88
N THR A 14 16.31 40.62 -9.53
CA THR A 14 15.06 40.06 -9.09
C THR A 14 15.25 38.55 -9.13
N SER A 15 15.61 37.97 -7.98
CA SER A 15 15.49 36.55 -7.74
C SER A 15 14.04 36.21 -8.01
N HIS A 16 13.78 35.70 -9.21
CA HIS A 16 12.54 35.01 -9.49
C HIS A 16 12.49 33.93 -8.42
N ALA A 17 11.56 34.07 -7.48
CA ALA A 17 11.21 32.99 -6.59
C ALA A 17 10.77 31.86 -7.54
N PHE A 18 11.70 30.97 -7.87
CA PHE A 18 11.39 29.67 -8.43
C PHE A 18 10.38 29.09 -7.46
N GLY A 19 9.11 29.03 -7.87
CA GLY A 19 8.06 28.44 -7.05
C GLY A 19 8.56 27.06 -6.65
N GLU A 20 8.80 26.88 -5.36
CA GLU A 20 9.25 25.61 -4.82
C GLU A 20 8.25 24.52 -5.26
N ASP A 21 8.79 23.37 -5.62
CA ASP A 21 8.02 22.20 -6.03
C ASP A 21 6.99 21.84 -4.94
N PRO A 22 5.68 21.90 -5.21
CA PRO A 22 4.65 21.74 -4.17
C PRO A 22 4.71 20.37 -3.48
N ILE A 23 5.13 19.32 -4.20
CA ILE A 23 5.32 17.98 -3.64
C ILE A 23 6.50 18.00 -2.66
N GLN A 24 7.61 18.64 -3.03
CA GLN A 24 8.78 18.77 -2.14
C GLN A 24 8.42 19.56 -0.87
N GLN A 25 7.72 20.70 -1.02
CA GLN A 25 7.25 21.48 0.12
C GLN A 25 6.39 20.64 1.07
N ARG A 26 5.50 19.82 0.51
CA ARG A 26 4.62 18.97 1.31
C ARG A 26 5.39 17.86 2.03
N LEU A 27 6.36 17.23 1.36
CA LEU A 27 7.25 16.26 1.97
C LEU A 27 8.08 16.87 3.11
N ASP A 28 8.60 18.09 2.93
CA ASP A 28 9.36 18.79 3.96
C ASP A 28 8.50 19.14 5.18
N GLN A 29 7.23 19.53 4.98
CA GLN A 29 6.27 19.74 6.08
C GLN A 29 6.02 18.44 6.86
N LEU A 30 5.74 17.35 6.16
CA LEU A 30 5.50 16.03 6.77
C LEU A 30 6.73 15.54 7.53
N TYR A 31 7.93 15.79 7.00
CA TYR A 31 9.18 15.43 7.64
C TYR A 31 9.43 16.25 8.92
N ALA A 32 9.18 17.56 8.90
CA ALA A 32 9.27 18.39 10.10
C ALA A 32 8.30 17.94 11.20
N GLU A 33 7.07 17.54 10.83
CA GLU A 33 6.14 16.93 11.78
C GLU A 33 6.68 15.62 12.35
N TYR A 34 7.24 14.75 11.50
CA TYR A 34 7.87 13.50 11.94
C TYR A 34 9.01 13.73 12.94
N GLU A 35 9.89 14.70 12.71
CA GLU A 35 10.97 15.04 13.66
C GLU A 35 10.41 15.47 15.02
N ALA A 36 9.35 16.27 15.04
CA ALA A 36 8.67 16.65 16.28
C ALA A 36 7.98 15.46 16.98
N ILE A 37 7.54 14.45 16.24
CA ILE A 37 6.96 13.21 16.78
C ILE A 37 8.04 12.34 17.42
N ILE A 38 9.21 12.16 16.79
CA ILE A 38 10.31 11.36 17.34
C ILE A 38 10.74 11.89 18.71
N ALA A 39 10.76 13.22 18.90
CA ALA A 39 11.13 13.82 20.17
C ALA A 39 10.12 13.53 21.31
N ASN A 40 8.86 13.25 20.99
CA ASN A 40 7.81 12.95 21.97
C ASN A 40 6.72 12.05 21.34
N PRO A 41 7.00 10.74 21.22
CA PRO A 41 6.18 9.81 20.47
C PRO A 41 4.90 9.46 21.24
N THR A 42 3.77 9.46 20.51
CA THR A 42 2.49 8.97 21.04
C THR A 42 1.74 8.25 19.92
N VAL A 43 0.89 7.28 20.29
CA VAL A 43 0.01 6.59 19.32
C VAL A 43 -0.78 7.60 18.48
N LYS A 44 -1.39 8.59 19.13
CA LYS A 44 -2.21 9.61 18.46
C LYS A 44 -1.43 10.32 17.34
N LYS A 45 -0.23 10.81 17.66
CA LYS A 45 0.58 11.57 16.71
C LYS A 45 1.00 10.73 15.50
N TYR A 46 1.38 9.46 15.71
CA TYR A 46 1.71 8.58 14.59
C TYR A 46 0.50 8.26 13.71
N VAL A 47 -0.68 8.03 14.30
CA VAL A 47 -1.93 7.80 13.54
C VAL A 47 -2.33 9.06 12.76
N GLU A 48 -2.15 10.25 13.32
CA GLU A 48 -2.42 11.52 12.64
C GLU A 48 -1.45 11.76 11.46
N LEU A 49 -0.15 11.48 11.65
CA LEU A 49 0.84 11.57 10.57
C LEU A 49 0.55 10.54 9.46
N ASP A 50 0.20 9.31 9.81
CA ASP A 50 -0.21 8.27 8.86
C ASP A 50 -1.39 8.73 8.00
N GLY A 51 -2.43 9.30 8.62
CA GLY A 51 -3.58 9.85 7.92
C GLY A 51 -3.21 10.97 6.93
N LYS A 52 -2.31 11.87 7.34
CA LYS A 52 -1.81 12.95 6.47
C LYS A 52 -1.01 12.42 5.28
N LEU A 53 -0.16 11.41 5.49
CA LEU A 53 0.62 10.78 4.43
C LEU A 53 -0.27 10.05 3.42
N ARG A 54 -1.26 9.29 3.89
CA ARG A 54 -2.23 8.62 3.02
C ARG A 54 -3.03 9.64 2.21
N ALA A 55 -3.48 10.73 2.83
CA ALA A 55 -4.20 11.80 2.15
C ALA A 55 -3.32 12.43 1.06
N PHE A 56 -2.10 12.84 1.40
CA PHE A 56 -1.11 13.37 0.47
C PHE A 56 -0.92 12.46 -0.76
N LEU A 57 -0.64 11.17 -0.55
CA LEU A 57 -0.45 10.22 -1.65
C LEU A 57 -1.72 9.99 -2.49
N SER A 58 -2.92 10.13 -1.90
CA SER A 58 -4.18 9.91 -2.62
C SER A 58 -4.71 11.13 -3.36
N GLU A 59 -4.36 12.33 -2.90
CA GLU A 59 -4.89 13.61 -3.39
C GLU A 59 -3.92 14.31 -4.34
N GLU A 60 -2.61 14.22 -4.06
CA GLU A 60 -1.59 14.99 -4.78
C GLU A 60 -0.85 14.14 -5.83
N LEU A 61 -0.96 12.80 -5.77
CA LEU A 61 -0.32 11.92 -6.73
C LEU A 61 -1.31 11.23 -7.68
N PRO A 62 -0.93 10.97 -8.94
CA PRO A 62 -1.75 10.21 -9.85
C PRO A 62 -2.06 8.83 -9.28
N LYS A 63 -3.32 8.40 -9.41
CA LYS A 63 -3.71 7.04 -9.02
C LYS A 63 -2.94 6.04 -9.88
N PHE A 64 -2.64 4.88 -9.30
CA PHE A 64 -1.92 3.81 -10.00
C PHE A 64 -2.54 3.44 -11.35
N ASP A 65 -3.88 3.38 -11.43
CA ASP A 65 -4.61 3.09 -12.67
C ASP A 65 -4.46 4.19 -13.75
N ASP A 66 -4.12 5.42 -13.34
CA ASP A 66 -3.86 6.54 -14.25
C ASP A 66 -2.39 6.59 -14.68
N LEU A 67 -1.47 5.99 -13.93
CA LEU A 67 -0.05 5.92 -14.30
C LEU A 67 0.18 5.20 -15.63
N PHE A 68 -0.64 4.21 -15.97
CA PHE A 68 -0.56 3.50 -17.27
C PHE A 68 -1.05 4.33 -18.46
N LYS A 69 -1.68 5.49 -18.21
CA LYS A 69 -2.23 6.36 -19.26
C LYS A 69 -1.35 7.59 -19.52
N ILE A 70 -0.34 7.82 -18.68
CA ILE A 70 0.51 9.01 -18.75
C ILE A 70 1.72 8.71 -19.65
N GLU A 71 1.82 9.41 -20.79
CA GLU A 71 2.93 9.26 -21.76
C GLU A 71 4.28 9.79 -21.25
N LYS A 72 4.26 10.69 -20.26
CA LYS A 72 5.46 11.25 -19.62
C LYS A 72 5.39 11.05 -18.11
N HIS A 73 6.11 10.05 -17.61
CA HIS A 73 6.24 9.84 -16.17
C HIS A 73 7.01 11.02 -15.56
N GLU A 74 6.42 11.64 -14.55
CA GLU A 74 7.12 12.58 -13.70
C GLU A 74 8.25 11.84 -12.96
N ASP A 75 9.45 12.43 -12.92
CA ASP A 75 10.61 11.84 -12.28
C ASP A 75 10.49 11.98 -10.75
N TYR A 76 9.79 11.05 -10.12
CA TYR A 76 9.65 11.02 -8.67
C TYR A 76 10.92 10.53 -7.95
N TYR A 77 11.96 10.05 -8.66
CA TYR A 77 13.24 9.73 -8.02
C TYR A 77 13.91 10.96 -7.41
N LYS A 78 13.58 12.17 -7.89
CA LYS A 78 14.04 13.42 -7.26
C LYS A 78 13.63 13.54 -5.78
N TYR A 79 12.57 12.83 -5.37
CA TYR A 79 12.10 12.79 -3.99
C TYR A 79 12.63 11.59 -3.19
N ASP A 80 13.33 10.63 -3.83
CA ASP A 80 13.90 9.46 -3.15
C ASP A 80 15.20 9.84 -2.41
N ASN A 81 15.04 10.39 -1.21
CA ASN A 81 16.13 10.78 -0.32
C ASN A 81 15.87 10.27 1.11
N ASP A 82 16.86 10.43 1.99
CA ASP A 82 16.80 9.91 3.36
C ASP A 82 15.62 10.48 4.18
N ARG A 83 15.19 11.71 3.93
CA ARG A 83 14.03 12.31 4.60
C ARG A 83 12.73 11.63 4.19
N THR A 84 12.54 11.41 2.89
CA THR A 84 11.37 10.73 2.35
C THR A 84 11.32 9.26 2.81
N ARG A 85 12.46 8.57 2.81
CA ARG A 85 12.58 7.20 3.35
C ARG A 85 12.32 7.15 4.86
N ALA A 86 12.72 8.16 5.61
CA ALA A 86 12.39 8.29 7.02
C ALA A 86 10.87 8.41 7.26
N LEU A 87 10.12 9.02 6.33
CA LEU A 87 8.65 9.00 6.31
C LEU A 87 8.05 7.65 5.89
N GLY A 88 8.89 6.67 5.54
CA GLY A 88 8.45 5.38 5.01
C GLY A 88 7.88 5.51 3.60
N ILE A 89 8.23 6.57 2.88
CA ILE A 89 7.91 6.75 1.47
C ILE A 89 9.12 6.28 0.66
N GLU A 90 8.85 5.46 -0.35
CA GLU A 90 9.85 4.97 -1.29
C GLU A 90 9.35 5.18 -2.72
N THR A 91 10.24 5.03 -3.70
CA THR A 91 9.82 4.93 -5.11
C THR A 91 9.56 3.46 -5.45
N SER A 92 8.41 3.19 -6.07
CA SER A 92 8.11 1.84 -6.54
C SER A 92 9.13 1.39 -7.58
N LYS A 93 9.79 0.25 -7.33
CA LYS A 93 10.67 -0.41 -8.31
C LYS A 93 9.98 -1.66 -8.82
N TYR A 94 9.29 -1.58 -9.96
CA TYR A 94 8.74 -2.77 -10.59
C TYR A 94 9.84 -3.52 -11.37
N ALA A 95 10.04 -4.80 -11.07
CA ALA A 95 10.92 -5.69 -11.81
C ALA A 95 10.36 -5.87 -13.23
N GLY A 96 10.94 -5.15 -14.20
CA GLY A 96 10.41 -5.04 -15.56
C GLY A 96 10.77 -3.72 -16.24
N GLY A 97 11.22 -2.72 -15.47
CA GLY A 97 12.00 -1.61 -15.97
C GLY A 97 11.25 -0.43 -16.59
N THR A 98 9.91 -0.45 -16.69
CA THR A 98 9.23 0.59 -17.49
C THR A 98 8.00 1.26 -16.90
N TYR A 99 7.33 0.77 -15.87
CA TYR A 99 6.01 1.35 -15.51
C TYR A 99 5.74 1.40 -14.02
N SER A 100 6.23 2.48 -13.40
CA SER A 100 5.62 3.28 -12.33
C SER A 100 6.74 3.80 -11.43
N GLN A 101 7.03 5.09 -11.50
CA GLN A 101 7.91 5.77 -10.55
C GLN A 101 7.07 6.31 -9.38
N ALA A 102 6.01 5.64 -8.96
CA ALA A 102 5.12 6.20 -7.95
C ALA A 102 5.82 6.30 -6.59
N LEU A 103 5.52 7.36 -5.84
CA LEU A 103 5.80 7.37 -4.41
C LEU A 103 4.81 6.44 -3.71
N VAL A 104 5.34 5.55 -2.89
CA VAL A 104 4.59 4.51 -2.20
C VAL A 104 4.92 4.55 -0.72
N TYR A 105 3.90 4.38 0.12
CA TYR A 105 4.05 4.44 1.57
C TYR A 105 3.98 3.04 2.18
N SER A 106 4.97 2.76 3.03
CA SER A 106 5.20 1.48 3.70
C SER A 106 4.28 1.20 4.90
N GLU A 107 3.42 2.15 5.27
CA GLU A 107 2.49 2.03 6.41
C GLU A 107 3.17 1.97 7.79
N LYS A 108 4.47 2.33 7.86
CA LYS A 108 5.31 2.20 9.06
C LYS A 108 4.74 2.87 10.31
N PHE A 109 4.03 4.00 10.19
CA PHE A 109 3.62 4.76 11.37
C PHE A 109 2.49 4.08 12.15
N LEU A 110 1.61 3.33 11.48
CA LEU A 110 0.62 2.52 12.19
C LEU A 110 1.26 1.33 12.92
N LEU A 111 2.38 0.80 12.41
CA LEU A 111 3.13 -0.24 13.12
C LEU A 111 3.79 0.34 14.38
N GLN A 112 4.51 1.46 14.24
CA GLN A 112 5.14 2.15 15.38
C GLN A 112 4.10 2.58 16.43
N ALA A 113 2.92 3.04 15.99
CA ALA A 113 1.81 3.34 16.89
C ALA A 113 1.29 2.09 17.62
N HIS A 114 1.25 0.92 16.95
CA HIS A 114 0.85 -0.34 17.56
C HIS A 114 1.84 -0.80 18.64
N GLU A 115 3.13 -0.63 18.39
CA GLU A 115 4.21 -1.03 19.30
C GLU A 115 4.23 -0.22 20.60
N ILE A 116 3.84 1.07 20.54
CA ILE A 116 3.72 1.92 21.74
C ILE A 116 2.58 1.46 22.65
N ASP A 117 1.37 1.26 22.10
CA ASP A 117 0.22 0.76 22.85
C ASP A 117 -0.78 0.04 21.92
N PRO A 118 -0.76 -1.31 21.89
CA PRO A 118 -1.63 -2.12 21.03
C PRO A 118 -3.10 -2.13 21.49
N HIS A 119 -3.39 -1.62 22.69
CA HIS A 119 -4.72 -1.54 23.29
C HIS A 119 -5.27 -0.11 23.36
N SER A 120 -4.56 0.86 22.78
CA SER A 120 -4.98 2.25 22.71
C SER A 120 -6.36 2.42 22.04
N LYS A 121 -6.99 3.57 22.26
CA LYS A 121 -8.25 3.93 21.58
C LYS A 121 -8.14 3.99 20.05
N TYR A 122 -6.92 4.02 19.49
CA TYR A 122 -6.67 4.04 18.05
C TYR A 122 -6.47 2.63 17.46
N ARG A 123 -6.77 1.58 18.23
CA ARG A 123 -6.56 0.18 17.81
C ARG A 123 -7.24 -0.20 16.50
N GLU A 124 -8.34 0.48 16.11
CA GLU A 124 -8.98 0.24 14.81
C GLU A 124 -8.12 0.67 13.60
N TYR A 125 -7.13 1.53 13.83
CA TYR A 125 -6.11 1.89 12.85
C TYR A 125 -4.88 1.00 13.03
N THR A 126 -4.37 0.87 14.26
CA THR A 126 -3.07 0.22 14.50
C THR A 126 -3.12 -1.30 14.38
N LEU A 127 -4.26 -1.97 14.57
CA LEU A 127 -4.37 -3.41 14.31
C LEU A 127 -4.22 -3.75 12.81
N PHE A 128 -4.57 -2.82 11.92
CA PHE A 128 -4.46 -3.04 10.48
C PHE A 128 -3.00 -3.24 10.04
N SER A 129 -2.05 -2.51 10.64
CA SER A 129 -0.62 -2.63 10.31
C SER A 129 -0.04 -4.01 10.60
N GLN A 130 -0.66 -4.78 11.50
CA GLN A 130 -0.24 -6.15 11.82
C GLN A 130 -0.63 -7.17 10.72
N ILE A 131 -1.41 -6.76 9.70
CA ILE A 131 -1.83 -7.65 8.61
C ILE A 131 -0.72 -7.80 7.58
N LEU A 132 -0.16 -6.69 7.09
CA LEU A 132 0.90 -6.69 6.09
C LEU A 132 2.27 -6.29 6.66
N GLY A 133 2.33 -5.65 7.83
CA GLY A 133 3.59 -5.14 8.38
C GLY A 133 4.04 -3.86 7.69
N VAL A 134 5.36 -3.61 7.71
CA VAL A 134 6.00 -2.53 6.94
C VAL A 134 6.23 -3.06 5.54
N ARG A 135 5.56 -2.46 4.56
CA ARG A 135 5.56 -2.95 3.19
C ARG A 135 6.76 -2.44 2.41
N SER A 136 7.51 -3.36 1.83
CA SER A 136 8.41 -3.12 0.71
C SER A 136 7.61 -3.13 -0.60
N TYR A 137 7.83 -2.15 -1.49
CA TYR A 137 7.14 -2.13 -2.78
C TYR A 137 7.91 -2.93 -3.83
N HIS A 138 7.79 -4.24 -3.71
CA HIS A 138 8.11 -5.17 -4.79
C HIS A 138 6.79 -5.52 -5.50
N GLY A 139 6.81 -5.72 -6.82
CA GLY A 139 5.60 -5.83 -7.65
C GLY A 139 4.60 -6.94 -7.25
N LEU A 140 5.02 -7.84 -6.36
CA LEU A 140 4.22 -8.88 -5.74
C LEU A 140 4.04 -8.54 -4.24
N GLY A 141 2.81 -8.61 -3.73
CA GLY A 141 2.51 -8.18 -2.36
C GLY A 141 3.14 -9.08 -1.28
N GLU A 142 3.28 -8.55 -0.07
CA GLU A 142 3.74 -9.32 1.09
C GLU A 142 2.68 -10.31 1.58
N MET A 143 3.11 -11.48 2.06
CA MET A 143 2.19 -12.49 2.59
C MET A 143 1.46 -11.96 3.83
N PRO A 144 0.12 -11.84 3.83
CA PRO A 144 -0.60 -11.28 4.96
C PRO A 144 -0.65 -12.24 6.15
N ASN A 145 -0.65 -11.68 7.35
CA ASN A 145 -1.07 -12.37 8.56
C ASN A 145 -2.60 -12.53 8.56
N ILE A 146 -3.07 -13.61 7.92
CA ILE A 146 -4.50 -13.86 7.73
C ILE A 146 -5.27 -14.00 9.06
N LYS A 147 -4.61 -14.47 10.13
CA LYS A 147 -5.23 -14.56 11.47
C LYS A 147 -5.59 -13.18 12.01
N VAL A 148 -4.69 -12.21 11.87
CA VAL A 148 -4.92 -10.81 12.26
C VAL A 148 -5.99 -10.17 11.36
N ALA A 149 -5.99 -10.44 10.06
CA ALA A 149 -7.04 -9.95 9.16
C ALA A 149 -8.43 -10.39 9.63
N TYR A 150 -8.59 -11.68 9.96
CA TYR A 150 -9.84 -12.18 10.55
C TYR A 150 -10.17 -11.54 11.90
N GLN A 151 -9.16 -11.32 12.76
CA GLN A 151 -9.34 -10.62 14.04
C GLN A 151 -9.88 -9.20 13.83
N TYR A 152 -9.33 -8.46 12.85
CA TYR A 152 -9.79 -7.11 12.49
C TYR A 152 -11.26 -7.12 12.09
N THR A 153 -11.69 -8.05 11.22
CA THR A 153 -13.10 -8.11 10.79
C THR A 153 -14.10 -8.35 11.92
N ARG A 154 -13.67 -9.00 13.02
CA ARG A 154 -14.49 -9.21 14.20
C ARG A 154 -14.49 -8.00 15.13
N ALA A 155 -13.33 -7.39 15.35
CA ALA A 155 -13.16 -6.28 16.28
C ALA A 155 -13.72 -4.97 15.72
N PHE A 156 -13.53 -4.71 14.42
CA PHE A 156 -13.82 -3.44 13.76
C PHE A 156 -14.57 -3.65 12.44
N PRO A 157 -15.79 -4.22 12.47
CA PRO A 157 -16.58 -4.49 11.24
C PRO A 157 -17.02 -3.22 10.49
N LYS A 158 -16.83 -2.04 11.08
CA LYS A 158 -17.04 -0.71 10.50
C LYS A 158 -15.77 0.16 10.57
N GLY A 159 -14.62 -0.44 10.83
CA GLY A 159 -13.35 0.27 10.98
C GLY A 159 -12.88 0.89 9.67
N PRO A 160 -11.94 1.85 9.74
CA PRO A 160 -11.48 2.63 8.59
C PRO A 160 -10.91 1.77 7.45
N PHE A 161 -10.28 0.64 7.77
CA PHE A 161 -9.62 -0.23 6.80
C PHE A 161 -10.42 -1.49 6.46
N ILE A 162 -11.72 -1.57 6.84
CA ILE A 162 -12.47 -2.82 6.70
C ILE A 162 -12.63 -3.28 5.25
N ALA A 163 -12.74 -2.35 4.30
CA ALA A 163 -12.78 -2.68 2.87
C ALA A 163 -11.46 -3.35 2.44
N ASP A 164 -10.32 -2.77 2.78
CA ASP A 164 -9.00 -3.36 2.47
C ASP A 164 -8.79 -4.71 3.13
N VAL A 165 -9.22 -4.88 4.38
CA VAL A 165 -9.15 -6.17 5.08
C VAL A 165 -9.98 -7.24 4.36
N TYR A 166 -11.18 -6.89 3.88
CA TYR A 166 -11.99 -7.82 3.09
C TYR A 166 -11.34 -8.17 1.76
N ARG A 167 -10.73 -7.20 1.08
CA ARG A 167 -9.95 -7.42 -0.14
C ARG A 167 -8.78 -8.37 0.13
N ILE A 168 -7.99 -8.12 1.17
CA ILE A 168 -6.83 -8.96 1.54
C ILE A 168 -7.26 -10.41 1.80
N ILE A 169 -8.32 -10.63 2.58
CA ILE A 169 -8.83 -11.98 2.84
C ILE A 169 -9.31 -12.65 1.55
N ALA A 170 -10.01 -11.91 0.67
CA ALA A 170 -10.46 -12.44 -0.61
C ALA A 170 -9.29 -12.87 -1.49
N SER A 171 -8.30 -11.99 -1.68
CA SER A 171 -7.10 -12.25 -2.48
C SER A 171 -6.30 -13.44 -1.93
N PHE A 172 -6.12 -13.53 -0.61
CA PHE A 172 -5.39 -14.64 0.02
C PHE A 172 -6.06 -15.99 -0.28
N HIS A 173 -7.38 -16.07 -0.17
CA HIS A 173 -8.10 -17.31 -0.48
C HIS A 173 -8.19 -17.60 -1.98
N MET A 174 -8.12 -16.58 -2.83
CA MET A 174 -8.04 -16.76 -4.28
C MET A 174 -6.69 -17.36 -4.68
N ASP A 175 -5.59 -16.80 -4.16
CA ASP A 175 -4.23 -17.34 -4.37
C ASP A 175 -4.13 -18.79 -3.84
N LEU A 176 -4.61 -19.04 -2.61
CA LEU A 176 -4.61 -20.38 -2.03
C LEU A 176 -5.46 -21.37 -2.85
N PHE A 177 -6.58 -20.94 -3.44
CA PHE A 177 -7.33 -21.74 -4.40
C PHE A 177 -6.46 -22.10 -5.62
N GLY A 178 -5.75 -21.13 -6.20
CA GLY A 178 -4.85 -21.33 -7.34
C GLY A 178 -3.73 -22.32 -7.03
N VAL A 179 -3.09 -22.18 -5.86
CA VAL A 179 -2.03 -23.11 -5.40
C VAL A 179 -2.57 -24.53 -5.23
N VAL A 180 -3.70 -24.71 -4.54
CA VAL A 180 -4.29 -26.04 -4.34
C VAL A 180 -4.70 -26.68 -5.66
N ARG A 181 -5.27 -25.90 -6.59
CA ARG A 181 -5.61 -26.38 -7.93
C ARG A 181 -4.38 -26.92 -8.66
N ARG A 182 -3.29 -26.14 -8.70
CA ARG A 182 -2.03 -26.57 -9.33
C ARG A 182 -1.49 -27.87 -8.71
N LEU A 183 -1.56 -28.02 -7.39
CA LEU A 183 -1.19 -29.26 -6.70
C LEU A 183 -2.08 -30.44 -7.11
N SER A 184 -3.38 -30.22 -7.27
CA SER A 184 -4.32 -31.27 -7.72
C SER A 184 -4.07 -31.73 -9.16
N GLU A 185 -3.55 -30.84 -10.00
CA GLU A 185 -3.13 -31.11 -11.38
C GLU A 185 -1.74 -31.77 -11.46
N GLY A 186 -1.09 -32.04 -10.32
CA GLY A 186 0.26 -32.63 -10.28
C GLY A 186 1.37 -31.70 -10.76
N LYS A 187 1.14 -30.38 -10.80
CA LYS A 187 2.16 -29.40 -11.20
C LYS A 187 3.27 -29.32 -10.16
N GLU A 188 4.47 -29.00 -10.64
CA GLU A 188 5.65 -28.81 -9.80
C GLU A 188 5.44 -27.69 -8.77
N LYS A 189 6.01 -27.90 -7.58
CA LYS A 189 6.01 -26.93 -6.49
C LYS A 189 7.06 -25.87 -6.78
N ASP A 190 6.64 -24.63 -6.92
CA ASP A 190 7.49 -23.46 -7.11
C ASP A 190 7.50 -22.59 -5.85
N PHE A 191 8.14 -21.42 -5.91
CA PHE A 191 8.21 -20.46 -4.79
C PHE A 191 6.83 -20.09 -4.22
N LEU A 192 5.78 -20.07 -5.07
CA LEU A 192 4.40 -19.81 -4.64
C LEU A 192 3.89 -20.90 -3.70
N TYR A 193 4.24 -22.17 -3.97
CA TYR A 193 3.92 -23.25 -3.05
C TYR A 193 4.59 -23.04 -1.69
N ASP A 194 5.84 -22.60 -1.63
CA ASP A 194 6.56 -22.47 -0.36
C ASP A 194 5.89 -21.45 0.58
N CYS A 195 5.41 -20.34 0.03
CA CYS A 195 4.62 -19.35 0.76
C CYS A 195 3.27 -19.89 1.28
N TYR A 196 2.57 -20.68 0.47
CA TYR A 196 1.22 -21.15 0.79
C TYR A 196 1.17 -22.52 1.48
N LYS A 197 2.29 -23.25 1.50
CA LYS A 197 2.42 -24.59 2.11
C LYS A 197 1.86 -24.68 3.53
N PRO A 198 2.06 -23.71 4.45
CA PRO A 198 1.49 -23.77 5.79
C PRO A 198 -0.05 -23.76 5.82
N TYR A 199 -0.70 -23.33 4.73
CA TYR A 199 -2.15 -23.19 4.62
C TYR A 199 -2.80 -24.32 3.78
N VAL A 200 -2.00 -25.20 3.17
CA VAL A 200 -2.50 -26.40 2.51
C VAL A 200 -2.75 -27.49 3.55
N GLU A 201 -4.00 -27.91 3.66
CA GLU A 201 -4.46 -28.83 4.70
C GLU A 201 -4.36 -30.31 4.25
N ARG A 202 -4.34 -31.23 5.22
CA ARG A 202 -4.37 -32.69 4.97
C ARG A 202 -5.80 -33.19 4.73
N ARG A 203 -6.44 -32.68 3.67
CA ARG A 203 -7.78 -33.08 3.23
C ARG A 203 -7.86 -33.04 1.70
N PRO A 204 -8.90 -33.63 1.07
CA PRO A 204 -9.00 -33.64 -0.39
C PRO A 204 -8.86 -32.25 -1.02
N TYR A 205 -8.08 -32.14 -2.10
CA TYR A 205 -7.85 -30.85 -2.76
C TYR A 205 -9.14 -30.22 -3.28
N GLU A 206 -10.09 -31.02 -3.74
CA GLU A 206 -11.41 -30.55 -4.17
C GLU A 206 -12.15 -29.81 -3.03
N GLU A 207 -12.14 -30.34 -1.81
CA GLU A 207 -12.76 -29.70 -0.65
C GLU A 207 -12.08 -28.39 -0.29
N GLN A 208 -10.75 -28.36 -0.34
CA GLN A 208 -9.95 -27.15 -0.12
C GLN A 208 -10.27 -26.08 -1.17
N MET A 209 -10.29 -26.45 -2.44
CA MET A 209 -10.66 -25.55 -3.54
C MET A 209 -12.08 -25.00 -3.35
N ALA A 210 -13.07 -25.85 -3.08
CA ALA A 210 -14.45 -25.43 -2.87
C ALA A 210 -14.56 -24.46 -1.68
N GLN A 211 -13.86 -24.74 -0.57
CA GLN A 211 -13.83 -23.84 0.58
C GLN A 211 -13.19 -22.50 0.25
N ASN A 212 -12.00 -22.49 -0.34
CA ASN A 212 -11.25 -21.27 -0.64
C ASN A 212 -12.01 -20.39 -1.65
N LYS A 213 -12.56 -20.97 -2.71
CA LYS A 213 -13.45 -20.28 -3.66
C LYS A 213 -14.64 -19.64 -2.95
N ARG A 214 -15.32 -20.38 -2.07
CA ARG A 214 -16.48 -19.87 -1.31
C ARG A 214 -16.10 -18.72 -0.38
N ILE A 215 -14.94 -18.79 0.28
CA ILE A 215 -14.46 -17.73 1.16
C ILE A 215 -14.09 -16.48 0.34
N ALA A 216 -13.33 -16.65 -0.74
CA ALA A 216 -12.94 -15.55 -1.62
C ALA A 216 -14.17 -14.78 -2.16
N ILE A 217 -15.14 -15.50 -2.73
CA ILE A 217 -16.40 -14.89 -3.24
C ILE A 217 -17.15 -14.16 -2.12
N ARG A 218 -17.26 -14.76 -0.94
CA ARG A 218 -17.92 -14.14 0.22
C ARG A 218 -17.25 -12.83 0.61
N TYR A 219 -15.92 -12.78 0.63
CA TYR A 219 -15.17 -11.60 1.03
C TYR A 219 -15.13 -10.53 -0.07
N LEU A 220 -15.14 -10.90 -1.35
CA LEU A 220 -15.36 -9.95 -2.46
C LEU A 220 -16.73 -9.27 -2.34
N ALA A 221 -17.79 -10.02 -2.03
CA ALA A 221 -19.12 -9.44 -1.80
C ALA A 221 -19.14 -8.47 -0.60
N LYS A 222 -18.42 -8.81 0.48
CA LYS A 222 -18.25 -7.92 1.64
C LYS A 222 -17.45 -6.66 1.30
N TYR A 223 -16.38 -6.78 0.53
CA TYR A 223 -15.58 -5.67 0.03
C TYR A 223 -16.45 -4.69 -0.77
N LYS A 224 -17.18 -5.18 -1.79
CA LYS A 224 -18.11 -4.37 -2.57
C LYS A 224 -19.13 -3.66 -1.69
N LYS A 225 -19.69 -4.35 -0.69
CA LYS A 225 -20.63 -3.74 0.26
C LYS A 225 -19.97 -2.65 1.11
N ALA A 226 -18.73 -2.84 1.55
CA ALA A 226 -18.00 -1.90 2.39
C ALA A 226 -17.65 -0.59 1.65
N LEU A 227 -17.45 -0.65 0.34
CA LEU A 227 -17.25 0.55 -0.48
C LEU A 227 -18.49 1.45 -0.58
N GLY A 228 -19.68 0.91 -0.32
CA GLY A 228 -20.94 1.64 -0.37
C GLY A 228 -21.60 1.68 -1.76
N PRO A 229 -22.84 2.20 -1.83
CA PRO A 229 -23.58 2.30 -3.08
C PRO A 229 -22.93 3.33 -4.03
N GLY A 230 -22.86 2.99 -5.31
CA GLY A 230 -22.31 3.88 -6.34
C GLY A 230 -20.79 3.94 -6.41
N ALA A 231 -20.07 3.27 -5.51
CA ALA A 231 -18.62 3.17 -5.59
C ALA A 231 -18.18 2.47 -6.88
N GLN A 232 -17.24 3.09 -7.59
CA GLN A 232 -16.59 2.47 -8.74
C GLN A 232 -15.73 1.32 -8.24
N LEU A 233 -15.99 0.11 -8.75
CA LEU A 233 -15.18 -1.05 -8.44
C LEU A 233 -13.86 -0.96 -9.23
N PRO A 234 -12.73 -1.35 -8.61
CA PRO A 234 -11.48 -1.42 -9.32
C PRO A 234 -11.56 -2.49 -10.43
N TRP A 235 -10.81 -2.29 -11.51
CA TRP A 235 -10.89 -3.11 -12.73
C TRP A 235 -10.70 -4.61 -12.46
N TRP A 236 -9.81 -4.96 -11.51
CA TRP A 236 -9.50 -6.35 -11.16
C TRP A 236 -10.66 -7.08 -10.46
N TYR A 237 -11.65 -6.36 -9.90
CA TYR A 237 -12.72 -6.99 -9.12
C TYR A 237 -13.56 -7.97 -9.95
N ASN A 238 -13.95 -7.58 -11.16
CA ASN A 238 -14.76 -8.43 -12.03
C ASN A 238 -13.93 -9.58 -12.60
N MET A 239 -12.64 -9.35 -12.88
CA MET A 239 -11.71 -10.40 -13.29
C MET A 239 -11.55 -11.45 -12.19
N ALA A 240 -11.31 -11.04 -10.94
CA ALA A 240 -11.20 -11.95 -9.80
C ALA A 240 -12.47 -12.81 -9.62
N LEU A 241 -13.66 -12.22 -9.79
CA LEU A 241 -14.92 -12.97 -9.76
C LEU A 241 -15.04 -13.97 -10.90
N ASP A 242 -14.59 -13.62 -12.10
CA ASP A 242 -14.63 -14.51 -13.26
C ASP A 242 -13.64 -15.66 -13.13
N ASP A 243 -12.40 -15.38 -12.72
CA ASP A 243 -11.37 -16.38 -12.41
C ASP A 243 -11.88 -17.39 -11.39
N LEU A 244 -12.52 -16.92 -10.31
CA LEU A 244 -13.11 -17.79 -9.30
C LEU A 244 -14.28 -18.61 -9.87
N LYS A 245 -15.14 -18.03 -10.73
CA LYS A 245 -16.28 -18.75 -11.34
C LYS A 245 -15.80 -19.86 -12.25
N THR A 246 -14.90 -19.54 -13.18
CA THR A 246 -14.34 -20.45 -14.18
C THR A 246 -13.35 -21.45 -13.57
N GLY A 247 -12.79 -21.14 -12.39
CA GLY A 247 -11.76 -21.94 -11.74
C GLY A 247 -10.35 -21.67 -12.28
N ASN A 248 -10.18 -20.65 -13.14
CA ASN A 248 -8.93 -20.33 -13.83
C ASN A 248 -8.16 -19.19 -13.15
N VAL A 249 -8.01 -19.24 -11.82
CA VAL A 249 -7.16 -18.29 -11.10
C VAL A 249 -5.70 -18.51 -11.51
N ASN A 250 -5.15 -17.55 -12.25
CA ASN A 250 -3.77 -17.55 -12.73
C ASN A 250 -2.97 -16.32 -12.25
N THR A 251 -3.65 -15.35 -11.64
CA THR A 251 -3.02 -14.18 -11.01
C THR A 251 -2.71 -14.47 -9.55
N MET A 252 -1.60 -13.93 -9.05
CA MET A 252 -1.19 -14.01 -7.66
C MET A 252 -1.13 -12.60 -7.07
N ASN A 253 -1.59 -12.45 -5.83
CA ASN A 253 -1.65 -11.16 -5.15
C ASN A 253 -0.55 -11.01 -4.11
N PHE A 254 -0.13 -12.12 -3.50
CA PHE A 254 0.87 -12.15 -2.43
C PHE A 254 1.98 -13.16 -2.72
N CYS A 255 3.08 -13.02 -1.97
CA CYS A 255 4.34 -13.76 -2.10
C CYS A 255 5.15 -13.34 -3.32
N ALA A 256 5.98 -12.30 -3.14
CA ALA A 256 7.07 -11.98 -4.05
C ALA A 256 8.18 -13.04 -3.97
N ASP A 257 8.83 -13.29 -5.11
CA ASP A 257 10.10 -14.00 -5.21
C ASP A 257 11.29 -13.11 -4.77
#